data_AF-A0A6L8VHQ3-F1
#
_entry.id   AF-A0A6L8VHQ3-F1
#
_cell.length_a   1.000
_cell.length_b   1.000
_cell.length_c   1.000
_cell.angle_alpha   90.00
_cell.angle_beta   90.00
_cell.angle_gamma   90.00
#
_symmetry.space_group_name_H-M   'P 1'
#
loop_
_entity.id
_entity.type
_entity.pdbx_description
1 polymer ?
#
loop_
_entity_poly.entity_id
_entity_poly.type
_entity_poly.pdbx_seq_one_letter_code
_entity_poly.pdbx_strand_id
1 'polypeptide(L)' 'MTETNSSAPRRIYACRRCGYMLRYNAPRCGDCYTKAPIYNHSTFWWTLLVGAMLALLVAVVTTAI' A
#
# COMPACT_ATOMS: atom_id res chain seq x y z
N MET A 1 -6.38 11.85 30.00
CA MET A 1 -5.33 12.09 28.98
C MET A 1 -4.89 10.72 28.48
N THR A 2 -5.48 10.21 27.41
CA THR A 2 -5.04 8.96 26.77
C THR A 2 -3.99 9.29 25.74
N GLU A 3 -2.73 8.96 26.01
CA GLU A 3 -1.67 8.94 25.00
C GLU A 3 -2.08 7.95 23.90
N THR A 4 -2.59 8.45 22.79
CA THR A 4 -2.70 7.67 21.56
C THR A 4 -1.29 7.44 21.05
N ASN A 5 -0.67 6.34 21.48
CA ASN A 5 0.61 5.86 20.95
C ASN A 5 0.39 5.52 19.46
N SER A 6 0.51 6.54 18.60
CA SER A 6 0.25 6.45 17.15
C SER A 6 1.30 5.65 16.37
N SER A 7 2.26 5.08 17.11
CA SER A 7 3.39 4.29 16.62
C SER A 7 3.04 2.81 16.38
N ALA A 8 1.84 2.35 16.78
CA ALA A 8 1.39 1.01 16.44
C ALA A 8 1.31 0.88 14.91
N PRO A 9 2.06 -0.05 14.31
CA PRO A 9 2.14 -0.14 12.87
C PRO A 9 0.77 -0.52 12.32
N ARG A 10 0.20 0.35 11.48
CA ARG A 10 -1.13 0.18 10.91
C ARG A 10 -1.27 -1.18 10.26
N ARG A 11 -2.33 -1.91 10.62
CA ARG A 11 -2.69 -3.21 10.05
C ARG A 11 -3.97 -3.04 9.26
N ILE A 12 -3.83 -2.87 7.95
CA ILE A 12 -4.94 -2.50 7.04
C ILE A 12 -5.39 -3.70 6.21
N TYR A 13 -4.47 -4.63 5.93
CA TYR A 13 -4.69 -5.73 5.01
C TYR A 13 -4.60 -7.08 5.71
N ALA A 14 -5.44 -8.03 5.30
CA ALA A 14 -5.37 -9.42 5.75
C ALA A 14 -4.46 -10.26 4.84
N CYS A 15 -3.79 -11.24 5.43
CA CYS A 15 -3.06 -12.25 4.66
C CYS A 15 -4.04 -13.12 3.87
N ARG A 16 -3.83 -13.27 2.55
CA ARG A 16 -4.70 -14.10 1.71
C ARG A 16 -4.64 -15.60 2.03
N ARG A 17 -3.61 -16.05 2.76
CA ARG A 17 -3.42 -17.47 3.08
C ARG A 17 -3.98 -17.87 4.44
N CYS A 18 -3.73 -17.08 5.49
CA CYS A 18 -4.14 -17.42 6.86
C CYS A 18 -5.08 -16.40 7.52
N GLY A 19 -5.41 -15.28 6.85
CA GLY A 19 -6.28 -14.24 7.40
C GLY A 19 -5.63 -13.31 8.43
N TYR A 20 -4.38 -13.57 8.86
CA TYR A 20 -3.69 -12.72 9.84
C TYR A 20 -3.54 -11.27 9.34
N MET A 21 -3.78 -10.31 10.25
CA MET A 21 -3.67 -8.88 9.97
C MET A 21 -2.22 -8.47 9.74
N LEU A 22 -1.90 -8.11 8.50
CA LEU A 22 -0.55 -7.78 8.05
C LEU A 22 -0.12 -6.44 8.62
N ARG A 23 1.15 -6.37 9.03
CA ARG A 23 1.83 -5.11 9.29
C ARG A 23 2.08 -4.41 7.95
N TYR A 24 1.65 -3.15 7.81
CA TYR A 24 1.88 -2.40 6.58
C TYR A 24 3.38 -2.32 6.25
N ASN A 25 3.70 -2.45 4.97
CA ASN A 25 5.04 -2.50 4.39
C ASN A 25 5.92 -3.70 4.79
N ALA A 26 5.41 -4.65 5.58
CA ALA A 26 6.13 -5.88 5.87
C ALA A 26 6.20 -6.80 4.62
N PRO A 27 7.36 -7.41 4.33
CA PRO A 27 7.54 -8.25 3.14
C PRO A 27 6.89 -9.63 3.26
N ARG A 28 6.58 -10.08 4.49
CA ARG A 28 5.95 -11.37 4.77
C ARG A 28 4.91 -11.23 5.87
N CYS A 29 3.96 -12.18 5.90
CA CYS A 29 3.02 -12.33 6.99
C CYS A 29 3.76 -12.68 8.29
N GLY A 30 3.36 -12.08 9.42
CA GLY A 30 3.97 -12.34 10.72
C GLY A 30 3.55 -13.67 11.38
N ASP A 31 2.60 -14.37 10.79
CA ASP A 31 2.03 -15.61 11.32
C ASP A 31 2.41 -16.83 10.44
N CYS A 32 1.94 -16.87 9.20
CA CYS A 32 2.24 -17.98 8.29
C CYS A 32 3.48 -17.78 7.40
N TYR A 33 4.23 -16.69 7.59
CA TYR A 33 5.46 -16.32 6.86
C TYR A 33 5.36 -16.31 5.32
N THR A 34 4.14 -16.33 4.78
CA THR A 34 3.90 -16.24 3.33
C THR A 34 4.18 -14.82 2.85
N LYS A 35 4.65 -14.68 1.60
CA LYS A 35 4.93 -13.38 0.97
C LYS A 35 3.73 -12.45 1.07
N ALA A 36 3.96 -11.21 1.49
CA ALA A 36 2.90 -10.21 1.58
C ALA A 36 2.41 -9.82 0.17
N PRO A 37 1.11 -9.50 0.02
CA PRO A 37 0.57 -9.01 -1.24
C PRO A 37 1.16 -7.64 -1.58
N ILE A 38 1.25 -7.36 -2.89
CA ILE A 38 1.90 -6.15 -3.44
C ILE A 38 1.29 -4.85 -2.90
N TYR A 39 -0.04 -4.81 -2.73
CA TYR A 39 -0.75 -3.65 -2.17
C TYR A 39 -0.43 -3.35 -0.69
N ASN A 40 0.23 -4.28 0.03
CA ASN A 40 0.70 -4.04 1.40
C ASN A 40 1.96 -3.16 1.43
N HIS A 41 2.56 -2.86 0.27
CA HIS A 41 3.78 -2.06 0.17
C HIS A 41 3.49 -0.64 -0.29
N SER A 42 4.17 0.35 0.30
CA SER A 42 3.98 1.75 -0.08
C SER A 42 4.44 2.06 -1.49
N THR A 43 5.44 1.33 -1.99
CA THR A 43 5.96 1.45 -3.35
C THR A 43 4.88 1.21 -4.40
N PHE A 44 4.02 0.21 -4.19
CA PHE A 44 2.88 -0.07 -5.08
C PHE A 44 1.97 1.16 -5.24
N TRP A 45 1.62 1.81 -4.12
CA TRP A 45 0.75 2.97 -4.14
C TRP A 45 1.43 4.19 -4.77
N TRP A 46 2.71 4.40 -4.48
CA TRP A 46 3.51 5.45 -5.13
C TRP A 46 3.58 5.25 -6.64
N THR A 47 3.85 4.03 -7.11
CA THR A 47 3.89 3.74 -8.55
C THR A 47 2.53 3.94 -9.22
N LEU A 48 1.44 3.59 -8.54
CA LEU A 48 0.09 3.78 -9.05
C LEU A 48 -0.25 5.28 -9.15
N LEU A 49 0.08 6.06 -8.12
CA LEU A 49 -0.16 7.50 -8.10
C LEU A 49 0.65 8.23 -9.18
N VAL A 50 1.95 7.93 -9.30
CA VAL A 50 2.81 8.53 -10.33
C VAL A 50 2.33 8.15 -11.72
N GLY A 51 1.99 6.88 -11.95
CA GLY A 51 1.44 6.41 -13.21
C GLY A 51 0.13 7.11 -13.59
N ALA A 52 -0.79 7.27 -12.63
CA ALA A 52 -2.05 7.99 -12.84
C ALA A 52 -1.81 9.47 -13.19
N MET A 53 -0.87 10.14 -12.51
CA MET A 53 -0.53 11.52 -12.81
C MET A 53 0.09 11.70 -14.19
N LEU A 54 0.99 10.80 -14.60
CA LEU A 54 1.58 10.82 -15.94
C LEU A 54 0.51 10.61 -17.02
N ALA A 55 -0.40 9.68 -16.83
CA ALA A 55 -1.51 9.45 -17.76
C ALA A 55 -2.39 10.70 -17.90
N LEU A 56 -2.69 11.38 -16.79
CA LEU A 56 -3.46 12.62 -16.79
C LEU A 56 -2.71 13.75 -17.51
N LEU A 57 -1.40 13.91 -17.26
CA LEU A 57 -0.57 14.89 -17.97
C LEU A 57 -0.56 14.65 -19.49
N VAL A 58 -0.40 13.39 -19.92
CA VAL A 58 -0.44 13.03 -21.34
C VAL A 58 -1.80 13.41 -21.93
N ALA A 59 -2.90 13.07 -21.28
CA ALA A 59 -4.25 13.40 -21.74
C ALA A 59 -4.47 14.92 -21.89
N VAL A 60 -4.01 15.72 -20.93
CA VAL A 60 -4.08 17.19 -20.99
C VAL A 60 -3.25 17.74 -22.14
N VAL A 61 -2.02 17.26 -22.34
CA VAL A 61 -1.16 17.71 -23.45
C VAL A 61 -1.78 17.34 -24.79
N THR A 62 -2.32 16.13 -24.95
CA THR A 62 -2.94 15.70 -26.21
C THR A 62 -4.26 16.41 -26.53
N THR A 63 -4.94 16.98 -25.54
CA THR A 63 -6.20 17.72 -25.73
C THR A 63 -5.99 19.23 -25.88
N ALA A 64 -4.79 19.73 -25.56
CA ALA A 64 -4.40 21.13 -25.68
C ALA A 64 -3.73 21.46 -27.03
N ILE A 65 -3.43 20.46 -27.85
CA ILE A 65 -2.88 20.56 -29.21
C ILE A 65 -4.00 20.30 -30.21
#